data_AF-A0A3A4W3S2-F1
#
_entry.id   AF-A0A3A4W3S2-F1
#
_cell.length_a   1.000
_cell.length_b   1.000
_cell.length_c   1.000
_cell.angle_alpha   90.00
_cell.angle_beta   90.00
_cell.angle_gamma   90.00
#
_symmetry.space_group_name_H-M   'P 1'
#
loop_
_entity.id
_entity.type
_entity.pdbx_description
1 polymer ?
#
loop_
_entity_poly.entity_id
_entity_poly.type
_entity_poly.pdbx_seq_one_letter_code
_entity_poly.pdbx_strand_id
1 'polypeptide(L)'
;ITMAQAGALEKILGVKVYVGMRYWRPFIEDTVEEIINDGVDNLIVLSMYPHYSKATTGSSVAEFKRAISRGKGQGARGKGRQDIQIQYIKQWYDFPPYIDALAELIAEGLEEFRGHDFDILYSAHSLPQSFIDEGDPYLEHIKSTISAVNSLLLNRRPSPLRWHLAFQSKTGPVKWLEPTTEETLKKLADAGCRNLFVVPVSFVSDHIETLYEIDILYKNLAEKHGINLKRCRALNTSGKFILALKELILEKQGSRGRGFKGEIRL
;
A
#
# COMPACT_ATOMS: atom_id res chain seq x y z
N ILE A 1 -0.19 -12.71 6.62
CA ILE A 1 0.01 -12.32 5.19
C ILE A 1 1.42 -11.79 4.95
N THR A 2 1.88 -10.76 5.66
CA THR A 2 3.23 -10.18 5.47
C THR A 2 4.38 -11.17 5.58
N MET A 3 4.36 -12.08 6.56
CA MET A 3 5.39 -13.14 6.66
C MET A 3 5.40 -14.06 5.42
N ALA A 4 4.23 -14.34 4.82
CA ALA A 4 4.15 -15.14 3.61
C ALA A 4 4.63 -14.36 2.38
N GLN A 5 4.34 -13.05 2.30
CA GLN A 5 4.92 -12.17 1.29
C GLN A 5 6.45 -12.14 1.39
N ALA A 6 6.99 -12.01 2.61
CA ALA A 6 8.43 -12.04 2.87
C ALA A 6 9.07 -13.37 2.43
N GLY A 7 8.49 -14.51 2.82
CA GLY A 7 9.00 -15.83 2.40
C GLY A 7 8.92 -16.05 0.88
N ALA A 8 7.86 -15.57 0.22
CA ALA A 8 7.75 -15.63 -1.23
C ALA A 8 8.79 -14.75 -1.92
N LEU A 9 9.01 -13.53 -1.40
CA LEU A 9 9.97 -12.58 -1.91
C LEU A 9 11.43 -13.04 -1.72
N GLU A 10 11.76 -13.57 -0.54
CA GLU A 10 13.05 -14.19 -0.22
C GLU A 10 13.38 -15.31 -1.21
N LYS A 11 12.41 -16.21 -1.46
CA LYS A 11 12.59 -17.31 -2.42
C LYS A 11 12.92 -16.84 -3.83
N ILE A 12 12.30 -15.76 -4.32
CA ILE A 12 12.50 -15.29 -5.71
C ILE A 12 13.65 -14.30 -5.87
N LEU A 13 14.10 -13.67 -4.79
CA LEU A 13 15.28 -12.79 -4.78
C LEU A 13 16.56 -13.55 -4.47
N GLY A 14 16.49 -14.64 -3.70
CA GLY A 14 17.68 -15.34 -3.19
C GLY A 14 18.46 -14.53 -2.15
N VAL A 15 17.82 -13.56 -1.49
CA VAL A 15 18.40 -12.76 -0.40
C VAL A 15 17.47 -12.80 0.81
N LYS A 16 18.04 -12.74 2.02
CA LYS A 16 17.28 -12.79 3.26
C LYS A 16 16.30 -11.61 3.35
N VAL A 17 15.05 -11.88 3.72
CA VAL A 17 14.01 -10.87 3.89
C VAL A 17 13.55 -10.82 5.35
N TYR A 18 13.64 -9.64 5.93
CA TYR A 18 13.19 -9.38 7.30
C TYR A 18 11.85 -8.66 7.30
N VAL A 19 11.03 -8.92 8.32
CA VAL A 19 9.76 -8.21 8.53
C VAL A 19 9.88 -7.44 9.83
N GLY A 20 9.58 -6.14 9.79
CA GLY A 20 9.50 -5.29 10.97
C GLY A 20 8.21 -4.48 10.96
N MET A 21 7.39 -4.62 11.99
CA MET A 21 6.11 -3.95 12.14
C MET A 21 6.18 -2.88 13.24
N ARG A 22 5.47 -1.77 13.01
CA ARG A 22 5.52 -0.61 13.90
C ARG A 22 4.82 -0.83 15.24
N TYR A 23 3.71 -1.57 15.23
CA TYR A 23 2.79 -1.72 16.36
C TYR A 23 2.39 -3.19 16.63
N TRP A 24 3.02 -4.14 15.96
CA TRP A 24 2.78 -5.57 16.16
C TRP A 24 4.08 -6.37 15.99
N ARG A 25 4.05 -7.67 16.29
CA ARG A 25 5.21 -8.55 16.11
C ARG A 25 5.31 -9.06 14.66
N PRO A 26 6.53 -9.29 14.14
CA PRO A 26 7.82 -8.92 14.74
C PRO A 26 8.02 -7.40 14.78
N PHE A 27 8.51 -6.86 15.90
CA PHE A 27 8.72 -5.41 16.03
C PHE A 27 9.95 -4.97 15.25
N ILE A 28 9.98 -3.71 14.80
CA ILE A 28 11.11 -3.12 14.08
C ILE A 28 12.41 -3.25 14.90
N GLU A 29 12.34 -3.07 16.21
CA GLU A 29 13.46 -3.17 17.13
C GLU A 29 14.06 -4.58 17.15
N ASP A 30 13.23 -5.60 17.38
CA ASP A 30 13.63 -7.01 17.36
C ASP A 30 14.28 -7.38 16.00
N THR A 31 13.70 -6.87 14.92
CA THR A 31 14.18 -7.13 13.55
C THR A 31 15.54 -6.49 13.30
N VAL A 32 15.77 -5.28 13.82
CA VAL A 32 17.06 -4.59 13.69
C VAL A 32 18.16 -5.31 14.46
N GLU A 33 17.85 -5.86 15.64
CA GLU A 33 18.80 -6.70 16.38
C GLU A 33 19.21 -7.94 15.56
N GLU A 34 18.25 -8.60 14.92
CA GLU A 34 18.52 -9.73 14.02
C GLU A 34 19.42 -9.32 12.84
N ILE A 35 19.10 -8.21 12.16
CA ILE A 35 19.90 -7.68 11.03
C ILE A 35 21.35 -7.41 11.45
N ILE A 36 21.56 -6.85 12.64
CA ILE A 36 22.90 -6.56 13.17
C ILE A 36 23.64 -7.86 13.51
N ASN A 37 22.97 -8.81 14.17
CA ASN A 37 23.56 -10.10 14.56
C ASN A 37 23.95 -10.96 13.35
N ASP A 38 23.19 -10.86 12.26
CA ASP A 38 23.48 -11.53 10.99
C ASP A 38 24.64 -10.90 10.22
N GLY A 39 25.17 -9.75 10.67
CA GLY A 39 26.29 -9.08 10.01
C GLY A 39 25.94 -8.48 8.65
N VAL A 40 24.68 -8.07 8.45
CA VAL A 40 24.22 -7.48 7.18
C VAL A 40 24.94 -6.15 6.90
N ASP A 41 25.57 -6.03 5.73
CA ASP A 41 26.32 -4.85 5.30
C ASP A 41 25.55 -3.96 4.30
N ASN A 42 24.54 -4.51 3.62
CA ASN A 42 23.70 -3.81 2.64
C ASN A 42 22.22 -4.12 2.91
N LEU A 43 21.42 -3.07 3.11
CA LEU A 43 20.01 -3.22 3.46
C LEU A 43 19.14 -2.30 2.61
N ILE A 44 18.03 -2.86 2.10
CA ILE A 44 16.94 -2.08 1.51
C ILE A 44 15.76 -2.13 2.47
N VAL A 45 15.36 -0.96 2.95
CA VAL A 45 14.18 -0.78 3.78
C VAL A 45 13.02 -0.38 2.88
N LEU A 46 12.14 -1.34 2.61
CA LEU A 46 10.94 -1.17 1.83
C LEU A 46 9.73 -0.93 2.74
N SER A 47 9.07 0.22 2.57
CA SER A 47 7.75 0.43 3.17
C SER A 47 6.72 -0.42 2.43
N MET A 48 5.92 -1.20 3.16
CA MET A 48 4.80 -1.94 2.58
C MET A 48 3.56 -1.06 2.30
N TYR A 49 3.65 0.25 2.55
CA TYR A 49 2.68 1.25 2.12
C TYR A 49 3.14 1.86 0.79
N PRO A 50 2.40 1.65 -0.33
CA PRO A 50 2.73 2.29 -1.61
C PRO A 50 2.66 3.82 -1.52
N HIS A 51 1.64 4.30 -0.82
CA HIS A 51 1.34 5.70 -0.59
C HIS A 51 2.06 6.19 0.68
N TYR A 52 3.01 7.10 0.55
CA TYR A 52 3.63 7.72 1.72
C TYR A 52 2.61 8.51 2.53
N SER A 53 2.63 8.33 3.85
CA SER A 53 2.13 9.28 4.83
C SER A 53 3.13 9.39 5.99
N LYS A 54 3.17 10.57 6.63
CA LYS A 54 3.86 10.81 7.91
C LYS A 54 3.37 9.84 8.99
N ALA A 55 2.08 9.48 8.97
CA ALA A 55 1.45 8.57 9.93
C ALA A 55 1.98 7.13 9.82
N THR A 56 2.31 6.68 8.60
CA THR A 56 2.64 5.28 8.29
C THR A 56 4.13 5.10 8.00
N THR A 57 4.55 5.33 6.75
CA THR A 57 5.95 5.20 6.33
C THR A 57 6.84 6.14 7.12
N GLY A 58 6.41 7.39 7.36
CA GLY A 58 7.20 8.36 8.13
C GLY A 58 7.52 7.86 9.54
N SER A 59 6.47 7.44 10.27
CA SER A 59 6.59 6.84 11.61
C SER A 59 7.47 5.60 11.63
N SER A 60 7.28 4.68 10.68
CA SER A 60 7.99 3.39 10.61
C SER A 60 9.48 3.59 10.28
N VAL A 61 9.80 4.44 9.31
CA VAL A 61 11.19 4.77 8.96
C VAL A 61 11.89 5.51 10.11
N ALA A 62 11.18 6.38 10.83
CA ALA A 62 11.74 7.06 12.00
C ALA A 62 12.07 6.07 13.13
N GLU A 63 11.21 5.09 13.41
CA GLU A 63 11.50 4.03 14.38
C GLU A 63 12.69 3.17 13.93
N PHE A 64 12.70 2.73 12.67
CA PHE A 64 13.80 1.95 12.13
C PHE A 64 15.15 2.66 12.29
N LYS A 65 15.20 3.97 11.99
CA LYS A 65 16.40 4.79 12.19
C LYS A 65 16.81 4.89 13.67
N ARG A 66 15.86 5.01 14.59
CA ARG A 66 16.14 5.01 16.04
C ARG A 66 16.70 3.67 16.49
N ALA A 67 16.08 2.56 16.08
CA ALA A 67 16.52 1.21 16.40
C ALA A 67 17.94 0.95 15.89
N ILE A 68 18.25 1.28 14.62
CA ILE A 68 19.59 1.13 14.05
C ILE A 68 20.63 1.96 14.82
N SER A 69 20.30 3.21 15.18
CA SER A 69 21.20 4.07 15.96
C SER A 69 21.49 3.51 17.36
N ARG A 70 20.46 2.99 18.05
CA ARG A 70 20.59 2.35 19.37
C ARG A 70 21.37 1.04 19.31
N GLY A 71 21.11 0.20 18.31
CA GLY A 71 21.83 -1.07 18.11
C GLY A 71 23.32 -0.83 17.86
N LYS A 72 23.66 0.19 17.06
CA LYS A 72 25.04 0.67 16.91
C LYS A 72 25.62 1.14 18.26
N GLY A 73 24.86 1.84 19.09
CA GLY A 73 25.34 2.39 20.37
C GLY A 73 25.62 1.37 21.48
N GLN A 74 24.90 0.24 21.50
CA GLN A 74 24.93 -0.74 22.60
C GLN A 74 25.90 -1.92 22.37
N GLY A 75 26.27 -2.20 21.10
CA GLY A 75 27.24 -3.24 20.74
C GLY A 75 28.69 -2.74 20.66
N ALA A 76 29.47 -3.01 21.70
CA ALA A 76 30.93 -3.22 21.72
C ALA A 76 31.89 -2.19 21.06
N ARG A 77 32.78 -1.66 21.90
CA ARG A 77 34.10 -1.06 21.59
C ARG A 77 35.11 -2.09 20.99
N GLY A 78 34.67 -3.01 20.13
CA GLY A 78 35.49 -4.15 19.70
C GLY A 78 35.33 -4.48 18.21
N LYS A 79 36.45 -4.33 17.48
CA LYS A 79 36.81 -4.89 16.16
C LYS A 79 35.72 -4.94 15.07
N GLY A 80 35.83 -4.02 14.12
CA GLY A 80 35.32 -4.21 12.75
C GLY A 80 33.86 -3.83 12.54
N ARG A 81 33.46 -2.60 12.89
CA ARG A 81 32.17 -2.03 12.46
C ARG A 81 32.15 -1.93 10.94
N GLN A 82 31.44 -2.83 10.26
CA GLN A 82 30.99 -2.55 8.90
C GLN A 82 29.80 -1.59 8.99
N ASP A 83 29.89 -0.47 8.27
CA ASP A 83 28.77 0.45 8.16
C ASP A 83 27.71 -0.16 7.24
N ILE A 84 26.57 -0.53 7.83
CA ILE A 84 25.40 -0.97 7.07
C ILE A 84 24.99 0.14 6.09
N GLN A 85 25.05 -0.17 4.80
CA GLN A 85 24.62 0.68 3.71
C GLN A 85 23.11 0.53 3.55
N ILE A 86 22.35 1.54 4.00
CA ILE A 86 20.89 1.47 4.05
C ILE A 86 20.28 2.35 2.95
N GLN A 87 19.45 1.73 2.11
CA GLN A 87 18.63 2.42 1.13
C GLN A 87 17.16 2.33 1.54
N TYR A 88 16.39 3.37 1.24
CA TYR A 88 14.97 3.42 1.58
C TYR A 88 14.11 3.51 0.33
N ILE A 89 13.05 2.70 0.29
CA ILE A 89 11.95 2.80 -0.65
C ILE A 89 10.72 3.20 0.18
N LYS A 90 10.45 4.51 0.21
CA LYS A 90 9.43 5.10 1.10
C LYS A 90 8.06 5.26 0.44
N GLN A 91 8.02 5.23 -0.88
CA GLN A 91 6.82 5.36 -1.70
C GLN A 91 7.06 4.70 -3.05
N TRP A 92 6.00 4.17 -3.62
CA TRP A 92 6.01 3.42 -4.88
C TRP A 92 4.58 3.26 -5.43
N TYR A 93 3.73 4.26 -5.15
CA TYR A 93 2.30 4.28 -5.49
C TYR A 93 2.05 4.26 -7.01
N ASP A 94 2.97 4.82 -7.79
CA ASP A 94 2.93 4.93 -9.25
C ASP A 94 3.81 3.89 -9.96
N PHE A 95 4.38 2.93 -9.22
CA PHE A 95 5.28 1.93 -9.79
C PHE A 95 4.52 1.03 -10.78
N PRO A 96 4.87 1.00 -12.09
CA PRO A 96 4.02 0.36 -13.09
C PRO A 96 3.71 -1.13 -12.85
N PRO A 97 4.66 -1.99 -12.40
CA PRO A 97 4.35 -3.38 -12.05
C PRO A 97 3.35 -3.51 -10.87
N TYR A 98 3.37 -2.59 -9.91
CA TYR A 98 2.38 -2.54 -8.83
C TYR A 98 0.99 -2.15 -9.38
N ILE A 99 0.94 -1.12 -10.22
CA ILE A 99 -0.29 -0.68 -10.88
C ILE A 99 -0.88 -1.81 -11.73
N ASP A 100 -0.06 -2.56 -12.47
CA ASP A 100 -0.51 -3.70 -13.28
C ASP A 100 -1.13 -4.81 -12.41
N ALA A 101 -0.45 -5.17 -11.31
CA ALA A 101 -0.93 -6.19 -10.38
C ALA A 101 -2.28 -5.79 -9.73
N LEU A 102 -2.42 -4.51 -9.35
CA LEU A 102 -3.67 -4.00 -8.78
C LEU A 102 -4.79 -3.97 -9.82
N ALA A 103 -4.50 -3.48 -11.03
CA ALA A 103 -5.48 -3.41 -12.11
C ALA A 103 -5.92 -4.82 -12.56
N GLU A 104 -5.05 -5.82 -12.52
CA GLU A 104 -5.42 -7.22 -12.82
C GLU A 104 -6.47 -7.73 -11.84
N LEU A 105 -6.22 -7.59 -10.54
CA LEU A 105 -7.16 -8.04 -9.51
C LEU A 105 -8.50 -7.32 -9.59
N ILE A 106 -8.48 -6.02 -9.89
CA ILE A 106 -9.71 -5.26 -10.10
C ILE A 106 -10.45 -5.77 -11.34
N ALA A 107 -9.75 -5.97 -12.47
CA ALA A 107 -10.37 -6.49 -13.68
C ALA A 107 -11.02 -7.87 -13.45
N GLU A 108 -10.33 -8.78 -12.74
CA GLU A 108 -10.89 -10.09 -12.37
C GLU A 108 -12.16 -9.96 -11.53
N GLY A 109 -12.17 -9.09 -10.52
CA GLY A 109 -13.36 -8.90 -9.67
C GLY A 109 -14.53 -8.25 -10.40
N LEU A 110 -14.25 -7.40 -11.39
CA LEU A 110 -15.26 -6.76 -12.23
C LEU A 110 -16.00 -7.73 -13.16
N GLU A 111 -15.47 -8.93 -13.39
CA GLU A 111 -16.16 -9.96 -14.17
C GLU A 111 -17.47 -10.44 -13.52
N GLU A 112 -17.59 -10.34 -12.20
CA GLU A 112 -18.84 -10.62 -11.48
C GLU A 112 -19.98 -9.67 -11.87
N PHE A 113 -19.66 -8.51 -12.46
CA PHE A 113 -20.62 -7.50 -12.91
C PHE A 113 -20.77 -7.45 -14.43
N ARG A 114 -20.29 -8.45 -15.16
CA ARG A 114 -20.45 -8.53 -16.61
C ARG A 114 -21.93 -8.48 -16.98
N GLY A 115 -22.32 -7.53 -17.84
CA GLY A 115 -23.70 -7.34 -18.26
C GLY A 115 -24.58 -6.53 -17.29
N HIS A 116 -24.02 -6.01 -16.19
CA HIS A 116 -24.73 -5.17 -15.23
C HIS A 116 -24.07 -3.79 -15.11
N ASP A 117 -24.88 -2.77 -14.81
CA ASP A 117 -24.38 -1.46 -14.40
C ASP A 117 -23.82 -1.54 -12.98
N PHE A 118 -22.65 -0.95 -12.77
CA PHE A 118 -21.99 -0.85 -11.46
C PHE A 118 -21.15 0.42 -11.35
N ASP A 119 -20.78 0.74 -10.11
CA ASP A 119 -19.82 1.79 -9.79
C ASP A 119 -18.61 1.16 -9.06
N ILE A 120 -17.44 1.78 -9.20
CA ILE A 120 -16.25 1.43 -8.42
C ILE A 120 -16.12 2.42 -7.27
N LEU A 121 -15.98 1.93 -6.05
CA LEU A 121 -15.64 2.76 -4.90
C LEU A 121 -14.23 2.43 -4.43
N TYR A 122 -13.28 3.32 -4.71
CA TYR A 122 -11.95 3.26 -4.10
C TYR A 122 -12.08 3.73 -2.65
N SER A 123 -11.88 2.81 -1.70
CA SER A 123 -11.89 3.11 -0.28
C SER A 123 -10.45 3.17 0.24
N ALA A 124 -10.05 4.32 0.77
CA ALA A 124 -8.75 4.54 1.39
C ALA A 124 -8.92 4.82 2.89
N HIS A 125 -7.98 4.39 3.72
CA HIS A 125 -8.01 4.78 5.13
C HIS A 125 -7.86 6.29 5.27
N SER A 126 -8.70 6.91 6.09
CA SER A 126 -8.73 8.35 6.25
C SER A 126 -7.49 8.85 7.01
N LEU A 127 -7.15 10.13 6.82
CA LEU A 127 -6.18 10.83 7.64
C LEU A 127 -6.83 12.08 8.25
N PRO A 128 -6.36 12.55 9.41
CA PRO A 128 -6.74 13.87 9.90
C PRO A 128 -6.43 14.92 8.84
N GLN A 129 -7.36 15.85 8.60
CA GLN A 129 -7.23 16.91 7.60
C GLN A 129 -5.95 17.73 7.82
N SER A 130 -5.56 17.93 9.09
CA SER A 130 -4.33 18.66 9.44
C SER A 130 -3.07 18.05 8.83
N PHE A 131 -3.01 16.74 8.61
CA PHE A 131 -1.82 16.12 7.98
C PHE A 131 -1.71 16.54 6.52
N ILE A 132 -2.85 16.64 5.82
CA ILE A 132 -2.89 17.09 4.43
C ILE A 132 -2.56 18.59 4.36
N ASP A 133 -3.10 19.38 5.28
CA ASP A 133 -2.81 20.81 5.39
C ASP A 133 -1.31 21.08 5.71
N GLU A 134 -0.67 20.16 6.45
CA GLU A 134 0.78 20.14 6.71
C GLU A 134 1.63 19.65 5.53
N GLY A 135 1.02 19.26 4.41
CA GLY A 135 1.70 18.82 3.19
C GLY A 135 1.97 17.31 3.09
N ASP A 136 1.23 16.48 3.80
CA ASP A 136 1.29 15.03 3.62
C ASP A 136 0.79 14.63 2.20
N PRO A 137 1.60 13.94 1.39
CA PRO A 137 1.29 13.68 -0.02
C PRO A 137 0.29 12.52 -0.23
N TYR A 138 -0.18 11.88 0.85
CA TYR A 138 -1.00 10.67 0.80
C TYR A 138 -2.20 10.78 -0.14
N LEU A 139 -2.95 11.87 -0.07
CA LEU A 139 -4.13 12.06 -0.92
C LEU A 139 -3.78 12.09 -2.41
N GLU A 140 -2.71 12.80 -2.78
CA GLU A 140 -2.27 12.91 -4.16
C GLU A 140 -1.68 11.59 -4.67
N HIS A 141 -0.98 10.85 -3.82
CA HIS A 141 -0.54 9.50 -4.14
C HIS A 141 -1.72 8.55 -4.41
N ILE A 142 -2.76 8.57 -3.57
CA ILE A 142 -3.96 7.74 -3.75
C ILE A 142 -4.65 8.06 -5.08
N LYS A 143 -4.86 9.35 -5.38
CA LYS A 143 -5.45 9.79 -6.65
C LYS A 143 -4.62 9.35 -7.86
N SER A 144 -3.29 9.42 -7.75
CA SER A 144 -2.37 9.00 -8.83
C SER A 144 -2.47 7.49 -9.09
N THR A 145 -2.50 6.67 -8.05
CA THR A 145 -2.74 5.22 -8.16
C THR A 145 -4.07 4.93 -8.86
N ILE A 146 -5.15 5.59 -8.43
CA ILE A 146 -6.49 5.43 -9.01
C ILE A 146 -6.50 5.80 -10.49
N SER A 147 -5.87 6.93 -10.85
CA SER A 147 -5.77 7.38 -12.24
C SER A 147 -5.04 6.37 -13.12
N ALA A 148 -3.89 5.87 -12.65
CA ALA A 148 -3.08 4.90 -13.39
C ALA A 148 -3.81 3.54 -13.55
N VAL A 149 -4.45 3.05 -12.48
CA VAL A 149 -5.27 1.84 -12.51
C VAL A 149 -6.44 1.99 -13.47
N ASN A 150 -7.22 3.07 -13.38
CA ASN A 150 -8.36 3.33 -14.26
C ASN A 150 -7.94 3.38 -15.73
N SER A 151 -6.77 3.96 -16.03
CA SER A 151 -6.21 3.99 -17.38
C SER A 151 -5.94 2.58 -17.92
N LEU A 152 -5.38 1.68 -17.10
CA LEU A 152 -5.19 0.28 -17.49
C LEU A 152 -6.52 -0.49 -17.63
N LEU A 153 -7.49 -0.21 -16.76
CA LEU A 153 -8.81 -0.85 -16.83
C LEU A 153 -9.57 -0.45 -18.10
N LEU A 154 -9.51 0.82 -18.51
CA LEU A 154 -10.11 1.27 -19.77
C LEU A 154 -9.50 0.58 -21.00
N ASN A 155 -8.20 0.31 -20.99
CA ASN A 155 -7.54 -0.46 -22.06
C ASN A 155 -8.02 -1.92 -22.11
N ARG A 156 -8.44 -2.49 -20.98
CA ARG A 156 -8.96 -3.86 -20.87
C ARG A 156 -10.46 -3.95 -21.16
N ARG A 157 -11.20 -2.88 -20.83
CA ARG A 157 -12.65 -2.76 -21.00
C ARG A 157 -12.96 -1.34 -21.48
N PRO A 158 -13.19 -1.12 -22.80
CA PRO A 158 -13.39 0.21 -23.38
C PRO A 158 -14.79 0.82 -23.09
N SER A 159 -15.33 0.58 -21.90
CA SER A 159 -16.56 1.22 -21.40
C SER A 159 -16.19 2.27 -20.36
N PRO A 160 -16.86 3.44 -20.32
CA PRO A 160 -16.65 4.42 -19.26
C PRO A 160 -16.80 3.78 -17.87
N LEU A 161 -15.80 3.98 -17.01
CA LEU A 161 -15.81 3.52 -15.64
C LEU A 161 -16.36 4.62 -14.73
N ARG A 162 -17.50 4.39 -14.10
CA ARG A 162 -17.97 5.24 -13.00
C ARG A 162 -17.21 4.87 -11.74
N TRP A 163 -16.49 5.81 -11.17
CA TRP A 163 -15.70 5.57 -9.96
C TRP A 163 -15.78 6.74 -8.98
N HIS A 164 -15.58 6.41 -7.71
CA HIS A 164 -15.64 7.33 -6.58
C HIS A 164 -14.45 7.06 -5.64
N LEU A 165 -14.03 8.08 -4.90
CA LEU A 165 -13.06 7.95 -3.81
C LEU A 165 -13.75 8.33 -2.51
N ALA A 166 -13.63 7.47 -1.50
CA ALA A 166 -14.08 7.75 -0.15
C ALA A 166 -13.04 7.30 0.88
N PHE A 167 -13.21 7.81 2.09
CA PHE A 167 -12.31 7.55 3.20
C PHE A 167 -12.99 6.77 4.32
N GLN A 168 -12.35 5.73 4.82
CA GLN A 168 -12.86 4.84 5.87
C GLN A 168 -12.13 5.04 7.20
N SER A 169 -12.64 4.38 8.25
CA SER A 169 -11.97 4.26 9.56
C SER A 169 -11.68 5.59 10.28
N LYS A 170 -12.56 6.59 10.14
CA LYS A 170 -12.51 7.84 10.92
C LYS A 170 -12.67 7.54 12.41
N THR A 171 -11.80 8.11 13.25
CA THR A 171 -11.88 7.96 14.72
C THR A 171 -11.75 9.29 15.46
N GLY A 172 -12.50 9.44 16.55
CA GLY A 172 -12.44 10.64 17.39
C GLY A 172 -12.98 11.93 16.74
N PRO A 173 -12.90 13.07 17.46
CA PRO A 173 -13.64 14.29 17.14
C PRO A 173 -12.93 15.25 16.17
N VAL A 174 -11.78 14.88 15.60
CA VAL A 174 -11.02 15.77 14.69
C VAL A 174 -11.65 15.81 13.30
N LYS A 175 -11.24 16.78 12.47
CA LYS A 175 -11.61 16.82 11.04
C LYS A 175 -10.78 15.79 10.28
N TRP A 176 -11.44 14.97 9.47
CA TRP A 176 -10.83 13.93 8.65
C TRP A 176 -11.06 14.21 7.18
N LEU A 177 -10.36 13.48 6.31
CA LEU A 177 -10.64 13.48 4.88
C LEU A 177 -12.07 12.98 4.60
N GLU A 178 -12.70 13.64 3.64
CA GLU A 178 -14.07 13.43 3.19
C GLU A 178 -14.11 13.25 1.65
N PRO A 179 -15.14 12.59 1.10
CA PRO A 179 -16.31 12.05 1.79
C PRO A 179 -16.02 10.74 2.54
N THR A 180 -16.81 10.45 3.58
CA THR A 180 -16.72 9.16 4.28
C THR A 180 -17.30 8.04 3.40
N THR A 181 -16.86 6.80 3.64
CA THR A 181 -17.38 5.62 2.92
C THR A 181 -18.88 5.46 3.16
N GLU A 182 -19.35 5.68 4.39
CA GLU A 182 -20.75 5.59 4.78
C GLU A 182 -21.63 6.64 4.10
N GLU A 183 -21.17 7.89 4.03
CA GLU A 183 -21.89 8.95 3.31
C GLU A 183 -21.92 8.69 1.80
N THR A 184 -20.81 8.20 1.25
CA THR A 184 -20.71 7.89 -0.17
C THR A 184 -21.66 6.75 -0.55
N LEU A 185 -21.75 5.69 0.27
CA LEU A 185 -22.71 4.60 0.07
C LEU A 185 -24.16 5.10 -0.01
N LYS A 186 -24.56 5.98 0.91
CA LYS A 186 -25.91 6.57 0.92
C LYS A 186 -26.17 7.39 -0.33
N LYS A 187 -25.24 8.31 -0.67
CA LYS A 187 -25.34 9.16 -1.87
C LYS A 187 -25.46 8.32 -3.15
N LEU A 188 -24.69 7.23 -3.26
CA LEU A 188 -24.77 6.34 -4.42
C LEU A 188 -26.10 5.59 -4.48
N ALA A 189 -26.62 5.14 -3.34
CA ALA A 189 -27.93 4.49 -3.29
C ALA A 189 -29.05 5.41 -3.77
N ASP A 190 -29.03 6.66 -3.28
CA ASP A 190 -29.97 7.72 -3.65
C ASP A 190 -29.86 8.09 -5.14
N ALA A 191 -28.65 8.04 -5.70
CA ALA A 191 -28.39 8.22 -7.13
C ALA A 191 -28.76 6.99 -7.99
N GLY A 192 -29.33 5.93 -7.40
CA GLY A 192 -29.80 4.75 -8.12
C GLY A 192 -28.76 3.66 -8.34
N CYS A 193 -27.57 3.73 -7.72
CA CYS A 193 -26.60 2.65 -7.75
C CYS A 193 -27.18 1.39 -7.11
N ARG A 194 -27.01 0.24 -7.77
CA ARG A 194 -27.46 -1.08 -7.30
C ARG A 194 -26.35 -2.11 -7.19
N ASN A 195 -25.22 -1.87 -7.85
CA ASN A 195 -24.04 -2.73 -7.79
C ASN A 195 -22.83 -1.85 -7.52
N LEU A 196 -22.08 -2.17 -6.47
CA LEU A 196 -20.91 -1.40 -6.06
C LEU A 196 -19.72 -2.32 -5.86
N PHE A 197 -18.64 -2.06 -6.57
CA PHE A 197 -17.37 -2.76 -6.41
C PHE A 197 -16.39 -1.92 -5.60
N VAL A 198 -16.12 -2.33 -4.36
CA VAL A 198 -15.25 -1.61 -3.43
C VAL A 198 -13.81 -2.08 -3.57
N VAL A 199 -12.89 -1.16 -3.84
CA VAL A 199 -11.45 -1.42 -3.95
C VAL A 199 -10.75 -0.82 -2.73
N PRO A 200 -10.21 -1.64 -1.79
CA PRO A 200 -9.38 -1.14 -0.70
C PRO A 200 -8.01 -0.72 -1.25
N VAL A 201 -7.87 0.56 -1.62
CA VAL A 201 -6.72 1.03 -2.43
C VAL A 201 -5.50 1.38 -1.58
N SER A 202 -5.66 1.65 -0.29
CA SER A 202 -4.57 2.15 0.56
C SER A 202 -3.68 1.07 1.19
N PHE A 203 -3.98 -0.22 1.00
CA PHE A 203 -3.24 -1.35 1.58
C PHE A 203 -3.08 -2.52 0.61
N VAL A 204 -2.00 -3.29 0.79
CA VAL A 204 -1.65 -4.42 -0.10
C VAL A 204 -2.04 -5.80 0.47
N SER A 205 -2.59 -5.84 1.68
CA SER A 205 -2.95 -7.09 2.36
C SER A 205 -4.32 -6.96 3.02
N ASP A 206 -5.05 -8.06 3.16
CA ASP A 206 -6.24 -8.07 4.00
C ASP A 206 -5.88 -7.81 5.47
N HIS A 207 -6.73 -7.03 6.13
CA HIS A 207 -6.62 -6.55 7.51
C HIS A 207 -8.03 -6.27 8.05
N ILE A 208 -8.14 -5.73 9.27
CA ILE A 208 -9.45 -5.56 9.92
C ILE A 208 -10.38 -4.64 9.12
N GLU A 209 -9.85 -3.59 8.51
CA GLU A 209 -10.61 -2.65 7.70
C GLU A 209 -11.21 -3.32 6.45
N THR A 210 -10.51 -4.27 5.83
CA THR A 210 -11.09 -5.04 4.71
C THR A 210 -12.08 -6.09 5.15
N LEU A 211 -11.71 -6.91 6.15
CA LEU A 211 -12.48 -8.11 6.52
C LEU A 211 -13.67 -7.81 7.43
N TYR A 212 -13.64 -6.70 8.14
CA TYR A 212 -14.69 -6.29 9.06
C TYR A 212 -15.40 -5.02 8.58
N GLU A 213 -14.68 -3.92 8.31
CA GLU A 213 -15.37 -2.69 7.90
C GLU A 213 -16.03 -2.87 6.52
N ILE A 214 -15.30 -3.33 5.51
CA ILE A 214 -15.90 -3.49 4.17
C ILE A 214 -16.83 -4.72 4.12
N ASP A 215 -16.33 -5.91 4.45
CA ASP A 215 -17.07 -7.17 4.22
C ASP A 215 -18.28 -7.36 5.16
N ILE A 216 -18.32 -6.65 6.29
CA ILE A 216 -19.42 -6.75 7.27
C ILE A 216 -20.14 -5.41 7.42
N LEU A 217 -19.48 -4.35 7.90
CA LEU A 217 -20.19 -3.11 8.23
C LEU A 217 -20.76 -2.41 6.99
N TYR A 218 -19.93 -2.17 5.98
CA TYR A 218 -20.30 -1.48 4.75
C TYR A 218 -21.15 -2.34 3.85
N LYS A 219 -20.91 -3.65 3.80
CA LYS A 219 -21.79 -4.59 3.11
C LYS A 219 -23.20 -4.57 3.73
N ASN A 220 -23.33 -4.68 5.04
CA ASN A 220 -24.63 -4.61 5.72
C ASN A 220 -25.31 -3.24 5.54
N LEU A 221 -24.54 -2.15 5.51
CA LEU A 221 -25.07 -0.81 5.23
C LEU A 221 -25.57 -0.71 3.77
N ALA A 222 -24.78 -1.20 2.81
CA ALA A 222 -25.12 -1.23 1.39
C ALA A 222 -26.39 -2.05 1.14
N GLU A 223 -26.51 -3.23 1.76
CA GLU A 223 -27.69 -4.09 1.65
C GLU A 223 -28.97 -3.39 2.17
N LYS A 224 -28.89 -2.67 3.29
CA LYS A 224 -30.01 -1.85 3.80
C LYS A 224 -30.47 -0.76 2.83
N HIS A 225 -29.58 -0.31 1.94
CA HIS A 225 -29.84 0.69 0.92
C HIS A 225 -30.06 0.08 -0.48
N GLY A 226 -30.20 -1.25 -0.59
CA GLY A 226 -30.48 -1.94 -1.86
C GLY A 226 -29.27 -1.99 -2.82
N ILE A 227 -28.05 -1.85 -2.30
CA ILE A 227 -26.81 -2.00 -3.07
C ILE A 227 -26.24 -3.40 -2.84
N ASN A 228 -26.02 -4.13 -3.93
CA ASN A 228 -25.17 -5.31 -3.97
C ASN A 228 -23.69 -4.88 -3.95
N LEU A 229 -23.07 -4.96 -2.77
CA LEU A 229 -21.67 -4.62 -2.56
C LEU A 229 -20.78 -5.85 -2.67
N LYS A 230 -19.76 -5.76 -3.53
CA LYS A 230 -18.65 -6.72 -3.60
C LYS A 230 -17.34 -6.00 -3.36
N ARG A 231 -16.41 -6.67 -2.68
CA ARG A 231 -15.07 -6.13 -2.41
C ARG A 231 -14.04 -6.77 -3.34
N CYS A 232 -13.13 -5.97 -3.86
CA CYS A 232 -11.92 -6.44 -4.49
C CYS A 232 -11.01 -7.12 -3.46
N ARG A 233 -10.52 -8.32 -3.78
CA ARG A 233 -9.51 -8.98 -2.94
C ARG A 233 -8.27 -8.11 -2.80
N ALA A 234 -7.59 -8.18 -1.65
CA ALA A 234 -6.29 -7.54 -1.49
C ALA A 234 -5.21 -8.28 -2.29
N LEU A 235 -4.08 -7.60 -2.56
CA LEU A 235 -2.95 -8.18 -3.29
C LEU A 235 -2.39 -9.42 -2.59
N ASN A 236 -2.33 -9.41 -1.24
CA ASN A 236 -1.90 -10.54 -0.42
C ASN A 236 -0.62 -11.18 -0.98
N THR A 237 -0.65 -12.46 -1.34
CA THR A 237 0.48 -13.19 -1.93
C THR A 237 0.31 -13.41 -3.44
N SER A 238 -0.39 -12.51 -4.14
CA SER A 238 -0.53 -12.55 -5.60
C SER A 238 0.85 -12.65 -6.26
N GLY A 239 0.99 -13.56 -7.23
CA GLY A 239 2.24 -13.77 -7.95
C GLY A 239 2.76 -12.49 -8.61
N LYS A 240 1.89 -11.75 -9.30
CA LYS A 240 2.25 -10.45 -9.91
C LYS A 240 2.69 -9.42 -8.87
N PHE A 241 2.04 -9.40 -7.71
CA PHE A 241 2.43 -8.49 -6.64
C PHE A 241 3.82 -8.81 -6.09
N ILE A 242 4.10 -10.08 -5.80
CA ILE A 242 5.42 -10.50 -5.31
C ILE A 242 6.51 -10.23 -6.37
N LEU A 243 6.21 -10.41 -7.66
CA LEU A 243 7.11 -10.02 -8.75
C LEU A 243 7.33 -8.50 -8.82
N ALA A 244 6.28 -7.70 -8.64
CA ALA A 244 6.40 -6.25 -8.58
C ALA A 244 7.32 -5.79 -7.43
N LEU A 245 7.19 -6.38 -6.23
CA LEU A 245 8.10 -6.09 -5.11
C LEU A 245 9.56 -6.44 -5.45
N LYS A 246 9.79 -7.57 -6.14
CA LYS A 246 11.12 -7.95 -6.63
C LYS A 246 11.67 -6.91 -7.60
N GLU A 247 10.89 -6.51 -8.61
CA GLU A 247 11.32 -5.52 -9.60
C GLU A 247 11.66 -4.17 -8.96
N LEU A 248 10.84 -3.74 -8.01
CA LEU A 248 11.06 -2.51 -7.24
C LEU A 248 12.40 -2.54 -6.46
N ILE A 249 12.73 -3.70 -5.86
CA ILE A 249 13.99 -3.90 -5.14
C ILE A 249 15.17 -3.92 -6.11
N LEU A 250 15.05 -4.60 -7.26
CA LEU A 250 16.10 -4.67 -8.27
C LEU A 250 16.38 -3.30 -8.92
N GLU A 251 15.34 -2.49 -9.18
CA GLU A 251 15.51 -1.12 -9.69
C GLU A 251 16.29 -0.25 -8.69
N LYS A 252 15.98 -0.40 -7.40
CA LYS A 252 16.69 0.29 -6.33
C LYS A 252 18.15 -0.13 -6.24
N GLN A 253 18.45 -1.43 -6.39
CA GLN A 253 19.83 -1.93 -6.46
C GLN A 253 20.57 -1.39 -7.70
N GLY A 254 19.91 -1.39 -8.87
CA GLY A 254 20.48 -0.94 -10.15
C GLY A 254 20.77 0.57 -10.22
N SER A 255 20.05 1.38 -9.44
CA SER A 255 20.33 2.82 -9.30
C SER A 255 21.71 3.11 -8.67
N ARG A 256 22.33 2.11 -8.02
CA ARG A 256 23.68 2.21 -7.47
C ARG A 256 24.79 2.01 -8.53
N GLY A 257 24.46 1.38 -9.67
CA GLY A 257 25.42 1.07 -10.75
C GLY A 257 25.41 2.04 -11.93
N ARG A 258 24.37 2.88 -12.06
CA ARG A 258 24.30 3.93 -13.09
C ARG A 258 24.59 5.29 -12.46
N GLY A 259 25.86 5.67 -12.43
CA GLY A 259 26.21 7.09 -12.42
C GLY A 259 25.50 7.74 -13.62
N PHE A 260 24.71 8.78 -13.37
CA PHE A 260 24.00 9.53 -14.39
C PHE A 260 25.00 10.04 -15.45
N LYS A 261 25.13 9.29 -16.54
CA LYS A 261 25.60 9.76 -17.85
C LYS A 261 24.48 9.48 -18.83
N GLY A 262 23.58 10.44 -18.93
CA GLY A 262 22.51 10.46 -19.91
C GLY A 262 22.17 11.92 -20.15
N GLU A 263 22.89 12.52 -21.09
CA GLU A 263 22.52 13.80 -21.69
C GLU A 263 21.07 13.71 -22.18
N ILE A 264 20.19 14.52 -21.61
CA ILE A 264 18.94 14.88 -22.27
C ILE A 264 19.33 15.94 -23.30
N ARG A 265 19.44 15.55 -24.56
CA ARG A 265 19.35 16.51 -25.66
C ARG A 265 17.88 16.81 -25.88
N LEU A 266 17.53 18.09 -25.73
CA LEU A 266 16.28 18.70 -26.19
C LEU A 266 16.12 18.49 -27.69
#